data_AF-A0A2E6AXT3-F1
#
_entry.id   AF-A0A2E6AXT3-F1
#
_cell.length_a   1.000
_cell.length_b   1.000
_cell.length_c   1.000
_cell.angle_alpha   90.00
_cell.angle_beta   90.00
_cell.angle_gamma   90.00
#
_symmetry.space_group_name_H-M   'P 1'
#
loop_
_entity.id
_entity.type
_entity.pdbx_description
1 polymer ?
#
loop_
_entity_poly.entity_id
_entity_poly.type
_entity_poly.pdbx_seq_one_letter_code
_entity_poly.pdbx_strand_id
1 'polypeptide(L)'
;MYVEAYLPISINQAFTYHVPRELENQIYKGSIIQVPFGSRRSLAYVNKVVSKTLYPGKTKTIISIKSNIVEQNPELGTLVEWMSRYYITSRGTVAKNNFSFLYSKTSSKKIKTDKQIHLTKKGKDFFNNRGVKGKSRIKVLEYLFNKGTKNLKELKEILRASPQTVKTLERDNLISVQETTIENNPLLYVETDKKKDNLLLSEKQDEIFQAIKSQAKQNKFSANLIHGVTGSGKTEIYIKLIENLIKQRKSALILVPEIVLTPETATRFKRYFQKDVGVWNSSMTYSEKKWTWENVKNNKIKIIVGTRSSVFLPMQKLSLIVVDEEHDSSYKQAEGMPSYNARDIAIIR
;
A
#
# COMPACT_ATOMS: atom_id res chain seq x y z
N MET A 1 -4.75 -8.94 32.04
CA MET A 1 -5.52 -9.50 30.90
C MET A 1 -4.66 -10.50 30.10
N TYR A 2 -5.24 -11.37 29.28
CA TYR A 2 -4.50 -12.32 28.44
C TYR A 2 -4.97 -12.31 26.97
N VAL A 3 -4.13 -12.86 26.10
CA VAL A 3 -4.48 -13.15 24.70
C VAL A 3 -4.15 -14.57 24.33
N GLU A 4 -5.00 -15.15 23.48
CA GLU A 4 -4.74 -16.39 22.75
C GLU A 4 -4.29 -16.05 21.34
N ALA A 5 -3.04 -16.37 20.99
CA ALA A 5 -2.45 -15.96 19.73
C ALA A 5 -1.85 -17.13 18.94
N TYR A 6 -2.04 -17.12 17.62
CA TYR A 6 -1.49 -18.10 16.71
C TYR A 6 -0.15 -17.63 16.16
N LEU A 7 0.88 -18.45 16.37
CA LEU A 7 2.19 -18.26 15.77
C LEU A 7 2.18 -18.79 14.31
N PRO A 8 3.00 -18.22 13.41
CA PRO A 8 3.12 -18.67 12.02
C PRO A 8 3.96 -19.96 11.92
N ILE A 9 3.45 -21.02 12.54
CA ILE A 9 3.99 -22.37 12.56
C ILE A 9 2.90 -23.34 12.10
N SER A 10 3.28 -24.55 11.68
CA SER A 10 2.32 -25.54 11.14
C SER A 10 1.32 -26.09 12.16
N ILE A 11 1.42 -25.69 13.43
CA ILE A 11 0.50 -26.08 14.49
C ILE A 11 -0.66 -25.08 14.54
N ASN A 12 -1.89 -25.56 14.32
CA ASN A 12 -3.09 -24.72 14.42
C ASN A 12 -3.63 -24.64 15.86
N GLN A 13 -2.76 -24.27 16.79
CA GLN A 13 -3.08 -24.08 18.21
C GLN A 13 -2.69 -22.67 18.65
N ALA A 14 -3.54 -22.06 19.47
CA ALA A 14 -3.25 -20.77 20.08
C ALA A 14 -2.36 -20.93 21.32
N PHE A 15 -1.49 -19.97 21.55
CA PHE A 15 -0.63 -19.86 22.73
C PHE A 15 -1.12 -18.69 23.58
N THR A 16 -1.12 -18.89 24.90
CA THR A 16 -1.57 -17.86 25.84
C THR A 16 -0.43 -16.96 26.29
N TYR A 17 -0.65 -15.66 26.21
CA TYR A 17 0.28 -14.63 26.68
C TYR A 17 -0.42 -13.64 27.61
N HIS A 18 0.31 -13.17 28.61
CA HIS A 18 -0.12 -12.06 29.45
C HIS A 18 0.03 -10.73 28.69
N VAL A 19 -0.95 -9.84 28.85
CA VAL A 19 -0.90 -8.47 28.29
C VAL A 19 -0.51 -7.49 29.40
N PRO A 20 0.57 -6.71 29.24
CA PRO A 20 0.95 -5.69 30.22
C PRO A 20 -0.09 -4.55 30.23
N ARG A 21 -0.31 -3.95 31.41
CA ARG A 21 -1.36 -2.93 31.65
C ARG A 21 -1.36 -1.80 30.59
N GLU A 22 -0.18 -1.35 30.18
CA GLU A 22 0.00 -0.28 29.20
C GLU A 22 -0.55 -0.60 27.79
N LEU A 23 -0.70 -1.90 27.46
CA LEU A 23 -1.20 -2.37 26.17
C LEU A 23 -2.66 -2.86 26.23
N GLU A 24 -3.27 -2.91 27.42
CA GLU A 24 -4.59 -3.54 27.58
C GLU A 24 -5.69 -2.85 26.76
N ASN A 25 -5.65 -1.53 26.66
CA ASN A 25 -6.64 -0.74 25.90
C ASN A 25 -6.34 -0.63 24.40
N GLN A 26 -5.30 -1.31 23.90
CA GLN A 26 -4.84 -1.17 22.51
C GLN A 26 -4.85 -2.48 21.74
N ILE A 27 -5.11 -3.61 22.41
CA ILE A 27 -5.05 -4.94 21.81
C ILE A 27 -6.45 -5.48 21.52
N TYR A 28 -6.63 -6.01 20.32
CA TYR A 28 -7.92 -6.49 19.84
C TYR A 28 -7.80 -7.86 19.20
N LYS A 29 -8.94 -8.52 18.98
CA LYS A 29 -9.00 -9.68 18.08
C LYS A 29 -8.48 -9.26 16.70
N GLY A 30 -7.60 -10.06 16.13
CA GLY A 30 -6.96 -9.82 14.85
C GLY A 30 -5.72 -8.92 14.90
N SER A 31 -5.33 -8.41 16.08
CA SER A 31 -4.04 -7.74 16.24
C SER A 31 -2.87 -8.65 15.88
N ILE A 32 -1.85 -8.09 15.26
CA ILE A 32 -0.53 -8.73 15.08
C ILE A 32 0.36 -8.23 16.20
N ILE A 33 0.84 -9.14 17.04
CA ILE A 33 1.65 -8.84 18.22
C ILE A 33 3.04 -9.49 18.12
N GLN A 34 4.02 -8.91 18.79
CA GLN A 34 5.34 -9.51 18.97
C GLN A 34 5.38 -10.21 20.32
N VAL A 35 5.83 -11.47 20.33
CA VAL A 35 5.85 -12.33 21.52
C VAL A 35 7.16 -13.10 21.63
N PRO A 36 7.58 -13.48 22.85
CA PRO A 36 8.67 -14.44 23.03
C PRO A 36 8.20 -15.86 22.67
N PHE A 37 9.02 -16.60 21.92
CA PHE A 37 8.75 -17.98 21.56
C PHE A 37 10.06 -18.79 21.55
N GLY A 38 10.23 -19.68 22.53
CA GLY A 38 11.53 -20.28 22.83
C GLY A 38 12.56 -19.20 23.19
N SER A 39 13.72 -19.26 22.54
CA SER A 39 14.83 -18.29 22.65
C SER A 39 14.70 -17.09 21.70
N ARG A 40 13.72 -17.07 20.81
CA ARG A 40 13.54 -16.02 19.79
C ARG A 40 12.29 -15.20 20.01
N ARG A 41 12.18 -14.09 19.27
CA ARG A 41 10.94 -13.31 19.15
C ARG A 41 10.20 -13.74 17.88
N SER A 42 8.88 -13.79 17.94
CA SER A 42 8.02 -14.07 16.78
C SER A 42 6.85 -13.09 16.75
N LEU A 43 6.29 -12.88 15.55
CA LEU A 43 4.97 -12.26 15.43
C LEU A 43 3.89 -13.33 15.60
N ALA A 44 2.74 -12.97 16.15
CA ALA A 44 1.59 -13.83 16.35
C ALA A 44 0.28 -13.07 16.06
N TYR A 45 -0.73 -13.79 15.58
CA TYR A 45 -2.07 -13.28 15.28
C TYR A 45 -3.00 -13.54 16.47
N VAL A 46 -3.56 -12.47 17.06
CA VAL A 46 -4.47 -12.57 18.20
C VAL A 46 -5.81 -13.12 17.76
N ASN A 47 -6.20 -14.28 18.28
CA ASN A 47 -7.50 -14.88 18.03
C ASN A 47 -8.57 -14.39 19.00
N LYS A 48 -8.20 -14.26 20.28
CA LYS A 48 -9.09 -13.81 21.36
C LYS A 48 -8.32 -13.02 22.40
N VAL A 49 -9.01 -12.05 23.00
CA VAL A 49 -8.61 -11.34 24.21
C VAL A 49 -9.51 -11.83 25.34
N VAL A 50 -8.92 -12.24 26.46
CA VAL A 50 -9.65 -12.85 27.58
C VAL A 50 -9.21 -12.26 28.92
N SER A 51 -10.15 -12.14 29.85
CA SER A 51 -9.88 -11.64 31.21
C SER A 51 -9.20 -12.69 32.10
N LYS A 52 -9.49 -13.97 31.87
CA LYS A 52 -8.92 -15.13 32.57
C LYS A 52 -8.40 -16.17 31.58
N THR A 53 -7.39 -16.92 31.97
CA THR A 53 -6.81 -18.02 31.17
C THR A 53 -7.16 -19.37 31.78
N LEU A 54 -7.46 -20.35 30.92
CA LEU A 54 -7.60 -21.76 31.32
C LEU A 54 -6.25 -22.50 31.35
N TYR A 55 -5.19 -21.90 30.81
CA TYR A 55 -3.84 -22.47 30.83
C TYR A 55 -3.29 -22.45 32.27
N PRO A 56 -2.97 -23.61 32.88
CA PRO A 56 -2.55 -23.69 34.28
C PRO A 56 -1.07 -23.33 34.50
N GLY A 57 -0.29 -23.21 33.43
CA GLY A 57 1.15 -22.95 33.50
C GLY A 57 1.51 -21.46 33.55
N LYS A 58 2.82 -21.19 33.67
CA LYS A 58 3.36 -19.82 33.61
C LYS A 58 3.23 -19.24 32.20
N THR A 59 2.59 -18.08 32.09
CA THR A 59 2.49 -17.34 30.82
C THR A 59 3.66 -16.38 30.66
N LYS A 60 4.18 -16.25 29.42
CA LYS A 60 5.06 -15.13 29.07
C LYS A 60 4.23 -13.88 28.73
N THR A 61 4.86 -12.71 28.80
CA THR A 61 4.22 -11.43 28.46
C THR A 61 4.46 -11.09 26.98
N ILE A 62 3.47 -10.46 26.33
CA ILE A 62 3.66 -9.90 24.98
C ILE A 62 4.70 -8.77 25.01
N ILE A 63 5.42 -8.56 23.90
CA ILE A 63 6.49 -7.55 23.79
C ILE A 63 5.94 -6.22 23.27
N SER A 64 5.13 -6.27 22.22
CA SER A 64 4.56 -5.07 21.59
C SER A 64 3.41 -5.43 20.65
N ILE A 65 2.59 -4.44 20.30
CA ILE A 65 1.59 -4.54 19.24
C ILE A 65 2.22 -4.04 17.94
N LYS A 66 2.26 -4.88 16.91
CA LYS A 66 2.82 -4.53 15.60
C LYS A 66 1.78 -3.84 14.72
N SER A 67 0.52 -4.26 14.77
CA SER A 67 -0.57 -3.68 13.98
C SER A 67 -1.94 -4.16 14.47
N ASN A 68 -2.95 -3.28 14.42
CA ASN A 68 -4.37 -3.60 14.61
C ASN A 68 -5.12 -3.62 13.28
N ILE A 69 -4.55 -4.28 12.27
CA ILE A 69 -5.06 -4.21 10.88
C ILE A 69 -6.53 -4.59 10.73
N VAL A 70 -6.99 -5.58 11.52
CA VAL A 70 -8.35 -6.12 11.47
C VAL A 70 -9.35 -5.23 12.22
N GLU A 71 -8.92 -4.33 13.11
CA GLU A 71 -9.82 -3.49 13.91
C GLU A 71 -10.78 -2.66 13.04
N GLN A 72 -10.24 -2.04 11.99
CA GLN A 72 -11.02 -1.25 11.03
C GLN A 72 -11.46 -2.07 9.80
N ASN A 73 -11.06 -3.34 9.72
CA ASN A 73 -11.32 -4.24 8.58
C ASN A 73 -11.63 -5.66 9.10
N PRO A 74 -12.75 -5.84 9.84
CA PRO A 74 -13.09 -7.11 10.49
C PRO A 74 -13.29 -8.26 9.49
N GLU A 75 -13.63 -7.94 8.24
CA GLU A 75 -13.73 -8.91 7.16
C GLU A 75 -12.40 -9.63 6.90
N LEU A 76 -11.26 -8.95 7.08
CA LEU A 76 -9.94 -9.58 6.95
C LEU A 76 -9.68 -10.62 8.04
N GLY A 77 -10.21 -10.42 9.25
CA GLY A 77 -10.14 -11.43 10.31
C GLY A 77 -11.02 -12.65 10.02
N THR A 78 -12.21 -12.40 9.46
CA THR A 78 -13.12 -13.45 8.99
C THR A 78 -12.49 -14.28 7.87
N LEU A 79 -11.79 -13.62 6.93
CA LEU A 79 -11.01 -14.31 5.89
C LEU A 79 -9.91 -15.19 6.47
N VAL A 80 -9.16 -14.74 7.50
CA VAL A 80 -8.14 -15.59 8.14
C VAL A 80 -8.76 -16.88 8.70
N GLU A 81 -9.93 -16.78 9.34
CA GLU A 81 -10.64 -17.94 9.87
C GLU A 81 -11.16 -18.87 8.77
N TRP A 82 -11.79 -18.30 7.74
CA TRP A 82 -12.33 -19.05 6.60
C TRP A 82 -11.21 -19.76 5.84
N MET A 83 -10.14 -19.05 5.48
CA MET A 83 -8.99 -19.60 4.75
C MET A 83 -8.28 -20.69 5.56
N SER A 84 -8.17 -20.53 6.89
CA SER A 84 -7.57 -21.55 7.74
C SER A 84 -8.33 -22.87 7.67
N ARG A 85 -9.67 -22.81 7.67
CA ARG A 85 -10.53 -23.99 7.55
C ARG A 85 -10.49 -24.58 6.14
N TYR A 86 -10.70 -23.74 5.13
CA TYR A 86 -10.84 -24.19 3.74
C TYR A 86 -9.53 -24.75 3.18
N TYR A 87 -8.40 -24.09 3.44
CA TYR A 87 -7.09 -24.53 2.96
C TYR A 87 -6.30 -25.37 3.97
N ILE A 88 -6.95 -25.80 5.07
CA ILE A 88 -6.36 -26.65 6.11
C ILE A 88 -4.96 -26.15 6.54
N THR A 89 -4.87 -24.84 6.78
CA THR A 89 -3.62 -24.15 7.09
C THR A 89 -3.76 -23.47 8.45
N SER A 90 -2.71 -23.48 9.27
CA SER A 90 -2.79 -22.85 10.60
C SER A 90 -3.12 -21.36 10.50
N ARG A 91 -3.97 -20.85 11.40
CA ARG A 91 -4.39 -19.43 11.39
C ARG A 91 -3.20 -18.47 11.42
N GLY A 92 -2.13 -18.82 12.14
CA GLY A 92 -0.92 -18.00 12.18
C GLY A 92 -0.17 -17.96 10.84
N THR A 93 -0.14 -19.07 10.10
CA THR A 93 0.46 -19.12 8.75
C THR A 93 -0.40 -18.36 7.75
N VAL A 94 -1.72 -18.51 7.82
CA VAL A 94 -2.67 -17.71 7.01
C VAL A 94 -2.50 -16.22 7.29
N ALA A 95 -2.49 -15.80 8.57
CA ALA A 95 -2.30 -14.40 8.92
C ALA A 95 -0.95 -13.85 8.44
N LYS A 96 0.13 -14.65 8.52
CA LYS A 96 1.43 -14.28 7.96
C LYS A 96 1.40 -14.14 6.44
N ASN A 97 0.65 -14.98 5.73
CA ASN A 97 0.49 -14.86 4.29
C ASN A 97 -0.30 -13.59 3.93
N ASN A 98 -1.50 -13.44 4.50
CA ASN A 98 -2.42 -12.34 4.22
C ASN A 98 -1.77 -10.98 4.56
N PHE A 99 -1.02 -10.91 5.65
CA PHE A 99 -0.39 -9.67 6.12
C PHE A 99 1.13 -9.69 5.99
N SER A 100 1.66 -10.40 4.99
CA SER A 100 3.10 -10.63 4.78
C SER A 100 3.97 -9.37 4.86
N PHE A 101 3.45 -8.22 4.42
CA PHE A 101 4.12 -6.93 4.54
C PHE A 101 4.50 -6.58 6.00
N LEU A 102 3.64 -6.88 6.97
CA LEU A 102 3.88 -6.64 8.40
C LEU A 102 4.96 -7.57 8.98
N TYR A 103 5.14 -8.74 8.37
CA TYR A 103 6.12 -9.76 8.77
C TYR A 103 7.49 -9.55 8.11
N SER A 104 7.64 -8.56 7.21
CA SER A 104 8.92 -8.27 6.59
C SER A 104 9.93 -7.68 7.58
N LYS A 105 11.12 -8.28 7.61
CA LYS A 105 12.25 -7.84 8.44
C LYS A 105 12.80 -6.46 8.05
N THR A 106 12.47 -5.95 6.86
CA THR A 106 12.92 -4.62 6.41
C THR A 106 12.15 -3.45 7.01
N SER A 107 11.18 -3.71 7.90
CA SER A 107 10.38 -2.66 8.56
C SER A 107 11.15 -1.68 9.44
N SER A 108 12.41 -1.98 9.76
CA SER A 108 13.31 -1.11 10.55
C SER A 108 14.28 -0.25 9.72
N LYS A 109 14.28 -0.33 8.37
CA LYS A 109 15.15 0.55 7.56
C LYS A 109 14.65 2.00 7.66
N LYS A 110 15.57 2.93 8.00
CA LYS A 110 15.30 4.38 8.01
C LYS A 110 14.66 4.79 6.68
N ILE A 111 13.63 5.63 6.76
CA ILE A 111 13.02 6.26 5.59
C ILE A 111 14.15 6.97 4.83
N LYS A 112 14.30 6.70 3.54
CA LYS A 112 15.30 7.39 2.73
C LYS A 112 14.88 8.85 2.63
N THR A 113 15.71 9.73 3.18
CA THR A 113 15.61 11.17 2.96
C THR A 113 16.48 11.54 1.77
N ASP A 114 16.08 12.60 1.10
CA ASP A 114 16.85 13.24 0.05
C ASP A 114 17.14 14.68 0.42
N LYS A 115 18.27 15.19 -0.04
CA LYS A 115 18.70 16.55 0.25
C LYS A 115 18.31 17.44 -0.92
N GLN A 116 17.26 18.23 -0.73
CA GLN A 116 16.86 19.24 -1.69
C GLN A 116 17.60 20.54 -1.40
N ILE A 117 18.13 21.15 -2.46
CA ILE A 117 18.82 22.43 -2.39
C ILE A 117 17.87 23.51 -2.91
N HIS A 118 17.65 24.54 -2.09
CA HIS A 118 16.85 25.71 -2.43
C HIS A 118 17.75 26.94 -2.54
N LEU A 119 17.44 27.84 -3.47
CA LEU A 119 18.03 29.17 -3.49
C LEU A 119 17.39 30.02 -2.39
N THR A 120 18.20 30.62 -1.51
CA THR A 120 17.69 31.55 -0.51
C THR A 120 17.35 32.90 -1.16
N LYS A 121 16.62 33.77 -0.46
CA LYS A 121 16.40 35.16 -0.91
C LYS A 121 17.74 35.87 -1.15
N LYS A 122 18.67 35.73 -0.21
CA LYS A 122 20.05 36.22 -0.34
C LYS A 122 20.75 35.64 -1.57
N GLY A 123 20.60 34.35 -1.85
CA GLY A 123 21.14 33.70 -3.04
C GLY A 123 20.61 34.29 -4.35
N LYS A 124 19.30 34.58 -4.43
CA LYS A 124 18.68 35.24 -5.59
C LYS A 124 19.26 36.63 -5.81
N ASP A 125 19.30 37.45 -4.76
CA ASP A 125 19.80 38.83 -4.83
C ASP A 125 21.29 38.85 -5.20
N PHE A 126 22.06 37.93 -4.63
CA PHE A 126 23.51 37.83 -4.86
C PHE A 126 23.85 37.34 -6.28
N PHE A 127 23.01 36.49 -6.88
CA PHE A 127 23.13 36.09 -8.29
C PHE A 127 22.78 37.25 -9.23
N ASN A 128 21.65 37.93 -8.99
CA ASN A 128 21.21 39.07 -9.80
C ASN A 128 22.23 40.22 -9.82
N ASN A 129 22.87 40.49 -8.68
CA ASN A 129 23.87 41.55 -8.55
C ASN A 129 25.28 41.15 -9.03
N ARG A 130 25.44 39.99 -9.70
CA ARG A 130 26.74 39.43 -10.14
C ARG A 130 27.81 39.35 -9.04
N GLY A 131 27.39 39.21 -7.77
CA GLY A 131 28.29 39.17 -6.61
C GLY A 131 29.07 37.86 -6.46
N VAL A 132 28.74 36.84 -7.25
CA VAL A 132 29.29 35.49 -7.14
C VAL A 132 30.63 35.39 -7.86
N LYS A 133 31.70 35.10 -7.11
CA LYS A 133 33.01 34.73 -7.68
C LYS A 133 33.17 33.22 -7.74
N GLY A 134 33.78 32.72 -8.80
CA GLY A 134 34.12 31.31 -9.01
C GLY A 134 33.14 30.56 -9.92
N LYS A 135 33.67 29.99 -11.02
CA LYS A 135 32.91 29.36 -12.11
C LYS A 135 31.91 28.29 -11.62
N SER A 136 32.31 27.42 -10.68
CA SER A 136 31.44 26.35 -10.16
C SER A 136 30.30 26.87 -9.29
N ARG A 137 30.52 27.95 -8.52
CA ARG A 137 29.50 28.59 -7.68
C ARG A 137 28.44 29.27 -8.53
N ILE A 138 28.87 29.98 -9.58
CA ILE A 138 27.99 30.64 -10.55
C ILE A 138 27.09 29.60 -11.22
N LYS A 139 27.67 28.51 -11.74
CA LYS A 139 26.89 27.43 -12.39
C LYS A 139 25.82 26.83 -11.49
N VAL A 140 26.13 26.58 -10.22
CA VAL A 140 25.16 26.02 -9.26
C VAL A 140 24.02 27.00 -9.00
N LEU A 141 24.32 28.28 -8.75
CA LEU A 141 23.30 29.29 -8.49
C LEU A 141 22.45 29.59 -9.73
N GLU A 142 23.06 29.68 -10.91
CA GLU A 142 22.38 29.86 -12.19
C GLU A 142 21.41 28.70 -12.47
N TYR A 143 21.87 27.46 -12.27
CA TYR A 143 21.04 26.28 -12.47
C TYR A 143 19.83 26.26 -11.53
N LEU A 144 20.04 26.54 -10.24
CA LEU A 144 18.97 26.63 -9.25
C LEU A 144 18.03 27.83 -9.48
N PHE A 145 18.54 28.95 -9.99
CA PHE A 145 17.74 30.12 -10.33
C PHE A 145 16.79 29.81 -11.51
N ASN A 146 17.29 29.12 -12.53
CA ASN A 146 16.53 28.81 -13.75
C ASN A 146 15.61 27.58 -13.61
N LYS A 147 16.03 26.55 -12.87
CA LYS A 147 15.34 25.26 -12.78
C LYS A 147 14.66 25.00 -11.44
N GLY A 148 14.79 25.93 -10.48
CA GLY A 148 14.23 25.82 -9.15
C GLY A 148 14.96 24.80 -8.27
N THR A 149 14.27 24.32 -7.23
CA THR A 149 14.79 23.35 -6.26
C THR A 149 15.19 22.03 -6.92
N LYS A 150 16.33 21.47 -6.51
CA LYS A 150 16.87 20.21 -7.06
C LYS A 150 17.49 19.30 -6.02
N ASN A 151 17.55 18.02 -6.36
CA ASN A 151 18.23 17.00 -5.58
C ASN A 151 19.76 17.25 -5.61
N LEU A 152 20.42 17.13 -4.46
CA LEU A 152 21.88 17.18 -4.32
C LEU A 152 22.62 16.21 -5.25
N LYS A 153 22.08 15.01 -5.51
CA LYS A 153 22.64 14.02 -6.43
C LYS A 153 22.58 14.48 -7.88
N GLU A 154 21.42 14.94 -8.34
CA GLU A 154 21.25 15.52 -9.68
C GLU A 154 22.19 16.71 -9.90
N LEU A 155 22.33 17.56 -8.89
CA LEU A 155 23.26 18.70 -8.92
C LEU A 155 24.73 18.28 -9.07
N LYS A 156 25.13 17.17 -8.43
CA LYS A 156 26.48 16.61 -8.58
C LYS A 156 26.70 15.99 -9.95
N GLU A 157 25.72 15.28 -10.49
CA GLU A 157 25.80 14.59 -11.77
C GLU A 157 25.78 15.57 -12.95
N ILE A 158 24.84 16.52 -12.94
CA ILE A 158 24.63 17.46 -14.05
C ILE A 158 25.72 18.54 -14.07
N LEU A 159 26.06 19.11 -12.91
CA LEU A 159 26.97 20.25 -12.85
C LEU A 159 28.42 19.87 -12.52
N ARG A 160 28.70 18.57 -12.28
CA ARG A 160 29.99 18.09 -11.76
C ARG A 160 30.47 18.90 -10.56
N ALA A 161 29.53 19.42 -9.77
CA ALA A 161 29.82 20.31 -8.67
C ALA A 161 30.47 19.53 -7.52
N SER A 162 31.62 20.00 -7.04
CA SER A 162 32.30 19.37 -5.90
C SER A 162 31.43 19.50 -4.64
N PRO A 163 31.45 18.50 -3.73
CA PRO A 163 30.75 18.60 -2.43
C PRO A 163 31.12 19.87 -1.64
N GLN A 164 32.34 20.38 -1.83
CA GLN A 164 32.84 21.60 -1.20
C GLN A 164 32.17 22.87 -1.73
N THR A 165 31.76 22.88 -3.00
CA THR A 165 31.03 24.01 -3.61
C THR A 165 29.65 24.15 -2.96
N VAL A 166 28.95 23.05 -2.73
CA VAL A 166 27.65 23.06 -2.05
C VAL A 166 27.80 23.52 -0.60
N LYS A 167 28.77 22.98 0.14
CA LYS A 167 29.02 23.39 1.53
C LYS A 167 29.35 24.88 1.67
N THR A 168 30.13 25.44 0.75
CA THR A 168 30.50 26.87 0.81
C THR A 168 29.31 27.78 0.48
N LEU A 169 28.49 27.42 -0.51
CA LEU A 169 27.26 28.14 -0.83
C LEU A 169 26.24 28.09 0.33
N GLU A 170 26.14 26.95 1.02
CA GLU A 170 25.28 26.79 2.20
C GLU A 170 25.78 27.63 3.38
N ARG A 171 27.08 27.55 3.69
CA ARG A 171 27.73 28.38 4.73
C ARG A 171 27.52 29.88 4.48
N ASP A 172 27.64 30.30 3.23
CA ASP A 172 27.48 31.71 2.85
C ASP A 172 25.99 32.15 2.83
N ASN A 173 25.07 31.23 3.15
CA ASN A 173 23.62 31.39 3.19
C ASN A 173 23.02 31.77 1.82
N LEU A 174 23.65 31.33 0.72
CA LEU A 174 23.16 31.53 -0.66
C LEU A 174 22.23 30.39 -1.09
N ILE A 175 22.39 29.21 -0.50
CA ILE A 175 21.49 28.06 -0.65
C ILE A 175 21.12 27.52 0.73
N SER A 176 19.98 26.83 0.81
CA SER A 176 19.62 26.02 1.97
C SER A 176 19.45 24.57 1.55
N VAL A 177 19.94 23.65 2.37
CA VAL A 177 19.76 22.21 2.17
C VAL A 177 18.69 21.72 3.13
N GLN A 178 17.58 21.25 2.59
CA GLN A 178 16.50 20.67 3.38
C GLN A 178 16.45 19.16 3.15
N GLU A 179 16.38 18.38 4.23
CA GLU A 179 16.09 16.97 4.13
C GLU A 179 14.59 16.79 3.86
N THR A 180 14.26 16.32 2.67
CA THR A 180 12.90 15.98 2.27
C THR A 180 12.76 14.47 2.29
N THR A 181 11.60 13.97 2.74
CA THR A 181 11.32 12.55 2.63
C THR A 181 11.10 12.21 1.16
N ILE A 182 11.80 11.19 0.64
CA ILE A 182 11.52 10.71 -0.72
C ILE A 182 10.10 10.16 -0.74
N GLU A 183 9.24 10.76 -1.56
CA GLU A 183 7.91 10.23 -1.80
C GLU A 183 8.05 8.95 -2.65
N ASN A 184 7.96 7.78 -2.00
CA ASN A 184 8.07 6.48 -2.66
C ASN A 184 6.74 6.08 -3.32
N ASN A 185 6.07 7.04 -3.97
CA ASN A 185 4.85 6.80 -4.73
C ASN A 185 5.21 6.01 -6.01
N PRO A 186 4.75 4.76 -6.17
CA PRO A 186 5.08 3.93 -7.34
C PRO A 186 4.60 4.55 -8.67
N LEU A 187 3.61 5.42 -8.59
CA LEU A 187 3.01 6.08 -9.74
C LEU A 187 3.53 7.50 -9.95
N LEU A 188 4.53 7.98 -9.20
CA LEU A 188 4.97 9.38 -9.25
C LEU A 188 5.29 9.86 -10.68
N TYR A 189 6.03 9.05 -11.44
CA TYR A 189 6.50 9.36 -12.80
C TYR A 189 5.50 9.02 -13.91
N VAL A 190 4.35 8.45 -13.56
CA VAL A 190 3.31 8.20 -14.55
C VAL A 190 2.69 9.52 -14.92
N GLU A 191 3.19 10.11 -16.01
CA GLU A 191 2.58 11.29 -16.62
C GLU A 191 1.19 10.90 -17.10
N THR A 192 0.20 11.60 -16.57
CA THR A 192 -1.16 11.55 -17.10
C THR A 192 -1.41 12.90 -17.73
N ASP A 193 -1.95 12.91 -18.94
CA ASP A 193 -2.60 14.10 -19.49
C ASP A 193 -3.61 14.66 -18.49
N LYS A 194 -4.09 15.89 -18.74
CA LYS A 194 -5.22 16.47 -17.99
C LYS A 194 -6.29 15.39 -17.75
N LYS A 195 -6.84 15.37 -16.53
CA LYS A 195 -7.85 14.41 -16.10
C LYS A 195 -8.85 14.15 -17.23
N LYS A 196 -8.96 12.90 -17.66
CA LYS A 196 -9.92 12.52 -18.69
C LYS A 196 -11.29 12.52 -18.06
N ASP A 197 -12.08 13.54 -18.36
CA ASP A 197 -13.47 13.62 -17.94
C ASP A 197 -14.37 12.93 -18.97
N ASN A 198 -15.52 12.43 -18.51
CA ASN A 198 -16.62 11.93 -19.34
C ASN A 198 -16.28 10.72 -20.23
N LEU A 199 -15.97 9.58 -19.60
CA LEU A 199 -15.99 8.29 -20.32
C LEU A 199 -17.41 8.00 -20.83
N LEU A 200 -17.56 7.87 -22.15
CA LEU A 200 -18.79 7.43 -22.81
C LEU A 200 -18.75 5.92 -23.02
N LEU A 201 -19.82 5.23 -22.63
CA LEU A 201 -20.01 3.81 -22.88
C LEU A 201 -20.77 3.63 -24.20
N SER A 202 -20.50 2.54 -24.92
CA SER A 202 -21.41 2.10 -25.99
C SER A 202 -22.75 1.65 -25.40
N GLU A 203 -23.79 1.52 -26.22
CA GLU A 203 -25.12 1.09 -25.77
C GLU A 203 -25.07 -0.24 -24.99
N LYS A 204 -24.34 -1.23 -25.52
CA LYS A 204 -24.16 -2.54 -24.87
C LYS A 204 -23.37 -2.46 -23.57
N GLN A 205 -22.37 -1.59 -23.49
CA GLN A 205 -21.61 -1.37 -22.25
C GLN A 205 -22.46 -0.65 -21.20
N ASP A 206 -23.30 0.33 -21.60
CA ASP A 206 -24.20 1.02 -20.70
C ASP A 206 -25.27 0.07 -20.15
N GLU A 207 -25.84 -0.81 -20.98
CA GLU A 207 -26.77 -1.85 -20.52
C GLU A 207 -26.17 -2.70 -19.39
N ILE A 208 -24.95 -3.22 -19.58
CA ILE A 208 -24.21 -3.99 -18.56
C ILE A 208 -23.96 -3.14 -17.31
N PHE A 209 -23.52 -1.89 -17.49
CA PHE A 209 -23.28 -0.97 -16.39
C PHE A 209 -24.54 -0.71 -15.57
N GLN A 210 -25.70 -0.45 -16.20
CA GLN A 210 -26.96 -0.22 -15.51
C GLN A 210 -27.43 -1.50 -14.79
N ALA A 211 -27.28 -2.67 -15.40
CA ALA A 211 -27.63 -3.95 -14.78
C ALA A 211 -26.84 -4.16 -13.47
N ILE A 212 -25.51 -4.04 -13.51
CA ILE A 212 -24.64 -4.18 -12.32
C ILE A 212 -24.98 -3.10 -11.27
N LYS A 213 -25.17 -1.86 -11.71
CA LYS A 213 -25.52 -0.74 -10.82
C LYS A 213 -26.86 -0.95 -10.12
N SER A 214 -27.84 -1.55 -10.80
CA SER A 214 -29.16 -1.83 -10.23
C SER A 214 -29.08 -2.89 -9.12
N GLN A 215 -28.28 -3.93 -9.31
CA GLN A 215 -28.02 -4.95 -8.29
C GLN A 215 -27.29 -4.36 -7.08
N ALA A 216 -26.29 -3.51 -7.32
CA ALA A 216 -25.52 -2.85 -6.26
C ALA A 216 -26.38 -1.94 -5.35
N LYS A 217 -27.46 -1.33 -5.87
CA LYS A 217 -28.39 -0.49 -5.07
C LYS A 217 -29.07 -1.27 -3.95
N GLN A 218 -29.14 -2.59 -4.02
CA GLN A 218 -29.78 -3.41 -2.98
C GLN A 218 -28.91 -3.59 -1.73
N ASN A 219 -27.70 -3.00 -1.68
CA ASN A 219 -26.70 -3.19 -0.61
C ASN A 219 -26.45 -4.68 -0.28
N LYS A 220 -26.64 -5.55 -1.26
CA LYS A 220 -26.39 -6.99 -1.18
C LYS A 220 -25.16 -7.33 -2.02
N PHE A 221 -24.48 -8.39 -1.63
CA PHE A 221 -23.44 -8.98 -2.44
C PHE A 221 -24.00 -9.43 -3.80
N SER A 222 -23.24 -9.19 -4.87
CA SER A 222 -23.53 -9.67 -6.21
C SER A 222 -22.23 -10.05 -6.92
N ALA A 223 -22.15 -11.25 -7.46
CA ALA A 223 -21.06 -11.68 -8.33
C ALA A 223 -21.53 -11.63 -9.79
N ASN A 224 -20.80 -10.92 -10.64
CA ASN A 224 -21.16 -10.72 -12.04
C ASN A 224 -19.99 -11.11 -12.94
N LEU A 225 -20.27 -11.88 -14.01
CA LEU A 225 -19.31 -12.19 -15.05
C LEU A 225 -19.54 -11.26 -16.24
N ILE A 226 -18.54 -10.43 -16.57
CA ILE A 226 -18.53 -9.65 -17.80
C ILE A 226 -17.74 -10.42 -18.86
N HIS A 227 -18.45 -11.07 -19.78
CA HIS A 227 -17.83 -11.83 -20.85
C HIS A 227 -17.65 -10.96 -22.10
N GLY A 228 -16.40 -10.81 -22.54
CA GLY A 228 -16.05 -10.07 -23.74
C GLY A 228 -14.60 -10.32 -24.15
N VAL A 229 -14.37 -10.37 -25.45
CA VAL A 229 -13.02 -10.49 -26.03
C VAL A 229 -12.14 -9.29 -25.64
N THR A 230 -10.82 -9.44 -25.71
CA THR A 230 -9.88 -8.33 -25.53
C THR A 230 -10.24 -7.17 -26.48
N GLY A 231 -10.17 -5.93 -25.99
CA GLY A 231 -10.52 -4.75 -26.78
C GLY A 231 -12.03 -4.44 -26.86
N SER A 232 -12.92 -5.31 -26.35
CA SER A 232 -14.38 -5.02 -26.26
C SER A 232 -14.75 -3.92 -25.25
N GLY A 233 -13.77 -3.43 -24.49
CA GLY A 233 -13.92 -2.32 -23.56
C GLY A 233 -14.45 -2.71 -22.18
N LYS A 234 -14.08 -3.90 -21.66
CA LYS A 234 -14.42 -4.32 -20.28
C LYS A 234 -13.95 -3.30 -19.24
N THR A 235 -12.74 -2.77 -19.43
CA THR A 235 -12.10 -1.80 -18.54
C THR A 235 -12.89 -0.50 -18.40
N GLU A 236 -13.56 -0.06 -19.47
CA GLU A 236 -14.41 1.13 -19.49
C GLU A 236 -15.59 0.97 -18.54
N ILE A 237 -16.20 -0.22 -18.50
CA ILE A 237 -17.27 -0.53 -17.54
C ILE A 237 -16.72 -0.45 -16.11
N TYR A 238 -15.53 -1.00 -15.84
CA TYR A 238 -14.89 -0.93 -14.52
C TYR A 238 -14.67 0.51 -14.06
N ILE A 239 -14.13 1.36 -14.95
CA ILE A 239 -13.91 2.78 -14.69
C ILE A 239 -15.24 3.46 -14.38
N LYS A 240 -16.30 3.20 -15.16
CA LYS A 240 -17.62 3.80 -14.94
C LYS A 240 -18.25 3.40 -13.61
N LEU A 241 -18.11 2.14 -13.20
CA LEU A 241 -18.55 1.66 -11.90
C LEU A 241 -17.83 2.41 -10.77
N ILE A 242 -16.51 2.59 -10.91
CA ILE A 242 -15.67 3.24 -9.89
C ILE A 242 -15.94 4.75 -9.81
N GLU A 243 -16.21 5.44 -10.92
CA GLU A 243 -16.62 6.86 -10.91
C GLU A 243 -17.77 7.13 -9.93
N ASN A 244 -18.76 6.24 -9.87
CA ASN A 244 -19.88 6.36 -8.95
C ASN A 244 -19.49 6.08 -7.48
N LEU A 245 -18.59 5.12 -7.25
CA LEU A 245 -18.13 4.75 -5.91
C LEU A 245 -17.27 5.84 -5.26
N ILE A 246 -16.39 6.49 -6.03
CA ILE A 246 -15.52 7.55 -5.53
C ILE A 246 -16.33 8.77 -5.06
N LYS A 247 -17.42 9.13 -5.77
CA LYS A 247 -18.36 10.18 -5.33
C LYS A 247 -18.99 9.85 -3.97
N GLN A 248 -19.16 8.57 -3.65
CA GLN A 248 -19.69 8.09 -2.37
C GLN A 248 -18.60 7.85 -1.30
N ARG A 249 -17.35 8.26 -1.58
CA ARG A 249 -16.17 8.02 -0.71
C ARG A 249 -15.89 6.54 -0.43
N LYS A 250 -16.33 5.65 -1.33
CA LYS A 250 -16.06 4.20 -1.29
C LYS A 250 -14.76 3.88 -2.02
N SER A 251 -14.26 2.68 -1.82
CA SER A 251 -12.99 2.20 -2.37
C SER A 251 -13.22 1.00 -3.29
N ALA A 252 -12.30 0.77 -4.23
CA ALA A 252 -12.34 -0.33 -5.18
C ALA A 252 -10.98 -1.02 -5.32
N LEU A 253 -10.99 -2.34 -5.49
CA LEU A 253 -9.82 -3.15 -5.76
C LEU A 253 -9.93 -3.73 -7.17
N ILE A 254 -8.89 -3.56 -7.97
CA ILE A 254 -8.75 -4.15 -9.30
C ILE A 254 -7.61 -5.15 -9.22
N LEU A 255 -7.97 -6.43 -9.24
CA LEU A 255 -7.05 -7.54 -9.39
C LEU A 255 -6.75 -7.69 -10.88
N VAL A 256 -5.47 -7.67 -11.21
CA VAL A 256 -4.95 -7.95 -12.56
C VAL A 256 -3.99 -9.14 -12.51
N PRO A 257 -3.90 -9.93 -13.58
CA PRO A 257 -2.89 -10.96 -13.69
C PRO A 257 -1.51 -10.33 -13.85
N GLU A 258 -0.51 -10.96 -13.23
CA GLU A 258 0.92 -10.66 -13.39
C GLU A 258 1.39 -9.20 -13.08
N ILE A 259 2.71 -9.01 -12.91
CA ILE A 259 3.29 -7.68 -12.69
C ILE A 259 3.24 -6.83 -13.98
N VAL A 260 3.36 -7.46 -15.15
CA VAL A 260 3.55 -6.76 -16.44
C VAL A 260 2.34 -5.90 -16.82
N LEU A 261 1.13 -6.36 -16.51
CA LEU A 261 -0.13 -5.64 -16.82
C LEU A 261 -0.50 -4.59 -15.77
N THR A 262 0.18 -4.60 -14.62
CA THR A 262 -0.10 -3.67 -13.53
C THR A 262 0.25 -2.21 -13.91
N PRO A 263 1.42 -1.88 -14.49
CA PRO A 263 1.74 -0.51 -14.90
C PRO A 263 0.77 0.09 -15.93
N GLU A 264 0.38 -0.68 -16.95
CA GLU A 264 -0.54 -0.20 -17.99
C GLU A 264 -1.92 0.08 -17.40
N THR A 265 -2.47 -0.88 -16.66
CA THR A 265 -3.76 -0.74 -16.01
C THR A 265 -3.72 0.40 -15.00
N ALA A 266 -2.68 0.49 -14.17
CA ALA A 266 -2.55 1.57 -13.20
C ALA A 266 -2.45 2.94 -13.88
N THR A 267 -1.72 3.06 -14.98
CA THR A 267 -1.64 4.30 -15.79
C THR A 267 -3.02 4.70 -16.30
N ARG A 268 -3.77 3.73 -16.82
CA ARG A 268 -5.13 3.94 -17.32
C ARG A 268 -6.06 4.44 -16.21
N PHE A 269 -6.09 3.78 -15.05
CA PHE A 269 -6.89 4.23 -13.90
C PHE A 269 -6.44 5.60 -13.39
N LYS A 270 -5.13 5.86 -13.34
CA LYS A 270 -4.57 7.15 -12.91
C LYS A 270 -5.04 8.32 -13.78
N ARG A 271 -5.25 8.12 -15.08
CA ARG A 271 -5.79 9.17 -15.97
C ARG A 271 -7.19 9.67 -15.57
N TYR A 272 -8.03 8.79 -15.02
CA TYR A 272 -9.40 9.13 -14.60
C TYR A 272 -9.47 9.57 -13.13
N PHE A 273 -8.71 8.92 -12.25
CA PHE A 273 -8.85 9.07 -10.79
C PHE A 273 -7.64 9.72 -10.11
N GLN A 274 -6.58 10.03 -10.85
CA GLN A 274 -5.44 10.84 -10.39
C GLN A 274 -4.84 10.29 -9.08
N LYS A 275 -4.84 11.12 -8.02
CA LYS A 275 -4.25 10.82 -6.71
C LYS A 275 -4.94 9.70 -5.94
N ASP A 276 -6.14 9.30 -6.33
CA ASP A 276 -6.91 8.27 -5.63
C ASP A 276 -6.45 6.83 -5.95
N VAL A 277 -5.50 6.67 -6.89
CA VAL A 277 -4.99 5.37 -7.38
C VAL A 277 -3.66 5.01 -6.73
N GLY A 278 -3.54 3.76 -6.30
CA GLY A 278 -2.29 3.13 -5.86
C GLY A 278 -2.07 1.78 -6.53
N VAL A 279 -0.85 1.25 -6.37
CA VAL A 279 -0.45 -0.05 -6.92
C VAL A 279 -0.02 -1.00 -5.82
N TRP A 280 -0.31 -2.29 -5.95
CA TRP A 280 0.22 -3.31 -5.05
C TRP A 280 0.57 -4.62 -5.75
N ASN A 281 1.87 -4.92 -5.86
CA ASN A 281 2.34 -6.16 -6.47
C ASN A 281 3.65 -6.67 -5.82
N SER A 282 4.17 -7.80 -6.31
CA SER A 282 5.39 -8.42 -5.78
C SER A 282 6.69 -7.70 -6.17
N SER A 283 6.75 -6.98 -7.30
CA SER A 283 7.97 -6.29 -7.76
C SER A 283 8.27 -5.00 -7.01
N MET A 284 7.27 -4.42 -6.34
CA MET A 284 7.45 -3.21 -5.53
C MET A 284 8.45 -3.43 -4.39
N THR A 285 9.30 -2.42 -4.23
CA THR A 285 10.21 -2.31 -3.10
C THR A 285 9.45 -2.17 -1.77
N TYR A 286 10.14 -2.43 -0.67
CA TYR A 286 9.55 -2.27 0.66
C TYR A 286 9.07 -0.82 0.92
N SER A 287 9.81 0.18 0.43
CA SER A 287 9.45 1.59 0.63
C SER A 287 8.18 1.97 -0.14
N GLU A 288 8.02 1.46 -1.35
CA GLU A 288 6.82 1.64 -2.18
C GLU A 288 5.59 0.94 -1.59
N LYS A 289 5.77 -0.30 -1.11
CA LYS A 289 4.71 -1.01 -0.37
C LYS A 289 4.32 -0.28 0.89
N LYS A 290 5.30 0.24 1.64
CA LYS A 290 5.05 1.03 2.85
C LYS A 290 4.27 2.30 2.52
N TRP A 291 4.67 3.04 1.49
CA TRP A 291 3.96 4.23 1.06
C TRP A 291 2.51 3.91 0.68
N THR A 292 2.29 2.86 -0.12
CA THR A 292 0.93 2.47 -0.54
C THR A 292 0.09 2.02 0.65
N TRP A 293 0.65 1.16 1.51
CA TRP A 293 -0.01 0.64 2.71
C TRP A 293 -0.49 1.76 3.63
N GLU A 294 0.37 2.73 3.92
CA GLU A 294 0.02 3.87 4.78
C GLU A 294 -1.06 4.75 4.14
N ASN A 295 -1.01 4.96 2.83
CA ASN A 295 -2.03 5.76 2.14
C ASN A 295 -3.38 5.02 2.04
N VAL A 296 -3.38 3.69 1.91
CA VAL A 296 -4.59 2.86 2.00
C VAL A 296 -5.18 2.91 3.41
N LYS A 297 -4.35 2.67 4.43
CA LYS A 297 -4.76 2.67 5.83
C LYS A 297 -5.33 4.03 6.25
N ASN A 298 -4.72 5.12 5.79
CA ASN A 298 -5.17 6.49 6.05
C ASN A 298 -6.24 6.98 5.05
N ASN A 299 -6.79 6.08 4.23
CA ASN A 299 -7.89 6.35 3.31
C ASN A 299 -7.63 7.45 2.26
N LYS A 300 -6.34 7.68 1.95
CA LYS A 300 -5.86 8.63 0.93
C LYS A 300 -5.87 8.03 -0.48
N ILE A 301 -5.69 6.71 -0.58
CA ILE A 301 -5.87 5.94 -1.82
C ILE A 301 -7.19 5.18 -1.71
N LYS A 302 -8.02 5.30 -2.75
CA LYS A 302 -9.34 4.67 -2.85
C LYS A 302 -9.38 3.51 -3.83
N ILE A 303 -8.45 3.50 -4.78
CA ILE A 303 -8.41 2.54 -5.86
C ILE A 303 -7.05 1.85 -5.81
N ILE A 304 -7.05 0.53 -5.68
CA ILE A 304 -5.82 -0.25 -5.81
C ILE A 304 -5.90 -1.05 -7.10
N VAL A 305 -4.88 -0.91 -7.95
CA VAL A 305 -4.58 -1.85 -9.02
C VAL A 305 -3.47 -2.77 -8.52
N GLY A 306 -3.73 -4.06 -8.40
CA GLY A 306 -2.77 -4.96 -7.79
C GLY A 306 -2.89 -6.40 -8.24
N THR A 307 -1.90 -7.19 -7.90
CA THR A 307 -1.90 -8.63 -8.17
C THR A 307 -2.52 -9.40 -7.00
N ARG A 308 -2.51 -10.74 -7.07
CA ARG A 308 -3.03 -11.70 -6.09
C ARG A 308 -3.04 -11.23 -4.61
N SER A 309 -1.90 -10.79 -4.09
CA SER A 309 -1.76 -10.44 -2.66
C SER A 309 -2.50 -9.16 -2.23
N SER A 310 -2.92 -8.32 -3.17
CA SER A 310 -3.64 -7.07 -2.89
C SER A 310 -5.05 -7.31 -2.35
N VAL A 311 -5.60 -8.53 -2.54
CA VAL A 311 -6.89 -8.96 -1.97
C VAL A 311 -6.92 -8.92 -0.44
N PHE A 312 -5.77 -8.79 0.24
CA PHE A 312 -5.69 -8.68 1.70
C PHE A 312 -5.40 -7.26 2.21
N LEU A 313 -5.38 -6.26 1.32
CA LEU A 313 -5.13 -4.88 1.73
C LEU A 313 -6.28 -4.32 2.59
N PRO A 314 -5.98 -3.57 3.66
CA PRO A 314 -6.97 -3.00 4.58
C PRO A 314 -7.63 -1.74 3.99
N MET A 315 -8.36 -1.91 2.88
CA MET A 315 -9.05 -0.83 2.18
C MET A 315 -10.35 -0.45 2.90
N GLN A 316 -10.42 0.78 3.41
CA GLN A 316 -11.63 1.28 4.05
C GLN A 316 -12.78 1.43 3.05
N LYS A 317 -13.99 1.04 3.45
CA LYS A 317 -15.21 1.14 2.62
C LYS A 317 -15.03 0.51 1.23
N LEU A 318 -14.33 -0.64 1.15
CA LEU A 318 -14.23 -1.43 -0.07
C LEU A 318 -15.65 -1.83 -0.52
N SER A 319 -16.00 -1.55 -1.77
CA SER A 319 -17.36 -1.79 -2.29
C SER A 319 -17.39 -2.40 -3.68
N LEU A 320 -16.22 -2.61 -4.29
CA LEU A 320 -16.07 -3.30 -5.56
C LEU A 320 -14.72 -3.99 -5.58
N ILE A 321 -14.73 -5.27 -5.94
CA ILE A 321 -13.53 -6.00 -6.33
C ILE A 321 -13.75 -6.45 -7.78
N VAL A 322 -12.86 -6.04 -8.66
CA VAL A 322 -12.79 -6.52 -10.04
C VAL A 322 -11.68 -7.54 -10.12
N VAL A 323 -11.96 -8.69 -10.72
CA VAL A 323 -10.95 -9.68 -11.09
C VAL A 323 -10.86 -9.69 -12.61
N ASP A 324 -9.87 -8.97 -13.16
CA ASP A 324 -9.68 -8.94 -14.60
C ASP A 324 -9.00 -10.22 -15.08
N GLU A 325 -9.36 -10.68 -16.28
CA GLU A 325 -8.87 -11.94 -16.84
C GLU A 325 -8.95 -13.12 -15.82
N GLU A 326 -10.14 -13.32 -15.23
CA GLU A 326 -10.34 -14.21 -14.07
C GLU A 326 -9.87 -15.66 -14.25
N HIS A 327 -9.79 -16.11 -15.51
CA HIS A 327 -9.33 -17.44 -15.89
C HIS A 327 -7.81 -17.63 -15.71
N ASP A 328 -7.06 -16.56 -15.48
CA ASP A 328 -5.60 -16.58 -15.39
C ASP A 328 -5.11 -17.37 -14.17
N SER A 329 -4.19 -18.32 -14.41
CA SER A 329 -3.66 -19.21 -13.38
C SER A 329 -2.81 -18.51 -12.30
N SER A 330 -2.30 -17.30 -12.56
CA SER A 330 -1.48 -16.52 -11.61
C SER A 330 -2.24 -16.11 -10.34
N TYR A 331 -3.57 -16.12 -10.39
CA TYR A 331 -4.41 -15.94 -9.21
C TYR A 331 -4.29 -17.09 -8.20
N LYS A 332 -3.84 -18.27 -8.61
CA LYS A 332 -3.52 -19.38 -7.71
C LYS A 332 -2.12 -19.23 -7.13
N GLN A 333 -2.01 -19.31 -5.80
CA GLN A 333 -0.72 -19.42 -5.13
C GLN A 333 -0.17 -20.83 -5.25
N ALA A 334 0.78 -21.03 -6.17
CA ALA A 334 1.52 -22.27 -6.31
C ALA A 334 2.49 -22.50 -5.14
N GLU A 335 3.23 -21.47 -4.73
CA GLU A 335 4.26 -21.58 -3.70
C GLU A 335 3.82 -21.01 -2.35
N GLY A 336 4.04 -21.80 -1.29
CA GLY A 336 3.78 -21.40 0.09
C GLY A 336 2.36 -21.63 0.58
N MET A 337 2.18 -21.59 1.89
CA MET A 337 0.90 -21.87 2.55
C MET A 337 0.20 -20.58 3.00
N PRO A 338 -1.14 -20.48 2.86
CA PRO A 338 -2.03 -21.43 2.16
C PRO A 338 -1.90 -21.32 0.63
N SER A 339 -2.16 -22.42 -0.10
CA SER A 339 -2.27 -22.40 -1.58
C SER A 339 -3.63 -21.84 -2.01
N TYR A 340 -3.86 -20.54 -1.76
CA TYR A 340 -5.14 -19.89 -2.05
C TYR A 340 -5.29 -19.45 -3.50
N ASN A 341 -6.53 -19.27 -3.96
CA ASN A 341 -6.85 -18.60 -5.21
C ASN A 341 -7.46 -17.22 -4.94
N ALA A 342 -6.82 -16.13 -5.39
CA ALA A 342 -7.30 -14.77 -5.13
C ALA A 342 -8.67 -14.47 -5.75
N ARG A 343 -9.03 -15.10 -6.87
CA ARG A 343 -10.38 -14.98 -7.44
C ARG A 343 -11.43 -15.44 -6.44
N ASP A 344 -11.20 -16.61 -5.85
CA ASP A 344 -12.13 -17.19 -4.88
C ASP A 344 -12.13 -16.36 -3.59
N ILE A 345 -10.97 -15.86 -3.14
CA ILE A 345 -10.89 -14.93 -2.01
C ILE A 345 -11.65 -13.63 -2.28
N ALA A 346 -11.61 -13.09 -3.50
CA ALA A 346 -12.32 -11.87 -3.87
C ALA A 346 -13.84 -12.02 -3.80
N ILE A 347 -14.38 -13.24 -3.96
CA ILE A 347 -15.81 -13.54 -3.80
C ILE A 347 -16.19 -13.62 -2.32
N ILE A 348 -15.31 -14.20 -1.48
CA ILE A 348 -15.56 -14.39 -0.05
C ILE A 348 -15.37 -13.09 0.75
N ARG A 349 -14.48 -12.21 0.28
CA ARG A 349 -14.16 -10.92 0.90
C ARG A 349 -15.29 -9.91 0.69
#